data_AF-A0A2D5CS30-F1
#
_entry.id   AF-A0A2D5CS30-F1
#
_cell.length_a   1.000
_cell.length_b   1.000
_cell.length_c   1.000
_cell.angle_alpha   90.00
_cell.angle_beta   90.00
_cell.angle_gamma   90.00
#
_symmetry.space_group_name_H-M   'P 1'
#
loop_
_entity.id
_entity.type
_entity.pdbx_description
1 polymer ?
#
loop_
_entity_poly.entity_id
_entity_poly.type
_entity_poly.pdbx_seq_one_letter_code
_entity_poly.pdbx_strand_id
1 'polypeptide(L)' 'MTPAEPSTPHVTLITLGVRDLQCALAFYQTLGWQAHPRSDDQIIFFSDAGHRFGSVRLK' A
#
# COMPACT_ATOMS: atom_id res chain seq x y z
N MET A 1 16.12 -1.42 -35.37
CA MET A 1 14.91 -1.21 -34.55
C MET A 1 14.86 -2.37 -33.57
N THR A 2 15.43 -2.19 -32.38
CA THR A 2 15.53 -3.26 -31.37
C THR A 2 14.12 -3.61 -30.89
N PRO A 3 13.69 -4.88 -30.91
CA PRO A 3 12.39 -5.26 -30.36
C PRO A 3 12.39 -4.94 -28.86
N ALA A 4 11.38 -4.20 -28.41
CA ALA A 4 11.21 -3.91 -26.99
C ALA A 4 11.06 -5.23 -26.22
N GLU A 5 11.88 -5.41 -25.20
CA GLU A 5 11.84 -6.58 -24.32
C GLU A 5 10.46 -6.66 -23.63
N PRO A 6 9.90 -7.86 -23.38
CA PRO A 6 8.61 -7.97 -22.70
C PRO A 6 8.76 -7.46 -21.26
N SER A 7 8.33 -6.22 -21.03
CA SER A 7 8.35 -5.61 -19.70
C SER A 7 7.27 -6.28 -18.85
N THR A 8 7.69 -7.06 -17.86
CA THR A 8 6.76 -7.75 -16.96
C THR A 8 6.01 -6.70 -16.13
N PRO A 9 4.66 -6.73 -16.09
CA PRO A 9 3.90 -5.76 -15.31
C PRO A 9 4.21 -5.95 -13.83
N HIS A 10 4.64 -4.87 -13.18
CA HIS A 10 4.87 -4.81 -11.75
C HIS A 10 3.79 -3.94 -11.11
N VAL A 11 3.25 -4.40 -9.98
CA VAL A 11 2.25 -3.64 -9.24
C VAL A 11 2.97 -2.68 -8.29
N THR A 12 2.78 -1.38 -8.51
CA THR A 12 3.46 -0.33 -7.74
C THR A 12 2.63 0.20 -6.58
N LEU A 13 1.30 0.14 -6.69
CA LEU A 13 0.35 0.64 -5.70
C LEU A 13 -0.89 -0.23 -5.66
N ILE A 14 -1.27 -0.68 -4.47
CA ILE A 14 -2.55 -1.35 -4.21
C ILE A 14 -3.31 -0.53 -3.17
N THR A 15 -4.53 -0.11 -3.49
CA THR A 15 -5.43 0.57 -2.55
C THR A 15 -6.56 -0.37 -2.13
N LEU A 16 -6.66 -0.66 -0.85
CA LEU A 16 -7.68 -1.54 -0.28
C LEU A 16 -8.68 -0.71 0.53
N GLY A 17 -9.97 -0.86 0.23
CA GLY A 17 -11.03 -0.29 1.05
C GLY A 17 -11.21 -1.10 2.33
N VAL A 18 -11.00 -0.49 3.49
CA VAL A 18 -11.23 -1.10 4.80
C VAL A 18 -12.32 -0.36 5.55
N ARG A 19 -13.02 -1.08 6.44
CA ARG A 19 -14.04 -0.48 7.32
C ARG A 19 -13.42 0.30 8.48
N ASP A 20 -12.29 -0.19 8.97
CA ASP A 20 -11.57 0.38 10.11
C ASP A 20 -10.07 0.47 9.76
N LEU A 21 -9.57 1.71 9.70
CA LEU A 21 -8.16 1.97 9.38
C LEU A 21 -7.22 1.69 10.54
N GLN A 22 -7.67 1.88 11.79
CA GLN A 22 -6.85 1.61 12.97
C GLN A 22 -6.62 0.10 13.13
N CYS A 23 -7.66 -0.69 12.84
CA CYS A 23 -7.56 -2.14 12.83
C CYS A 23 -6.62 -2.64 11.71
N ALA A 24 -6.72 -2.06 10.51
CA ALA A 24 -5.81 -2.34 9.42
C ALA A 24 -4.36 -1.92 9.75
N LEU A 25 -4.17 -0.74 10.35
CA LEU A 25 -2.87 -0.24 10.80
C LEU A 25 -2.22 -1.20 11.78
N ALA A 26 -2.92 -1.56 12.85
CA ALA A 26 -2.42 -2.48 13.86
C ALA A 26 -2.04 -3.82 13.24
N PHE A 27 -2.88 -4.35 12.34
CA PHE A 27 -2.59 -5.59 11.61
C PHE A 27 -1.31 -5.50 10.76
N TYR A 28 -1.12 -4.44 9.98
CA TYR A 28 0.09 -4.30 9.17
C TYR A 28 1.33 -3.99 10.04
N GLN A 29 1.17 -3.28 11.15
CA GLN A 29 2.25 -3.07 12.12
C GLN A 29 2.69 -4.37 12.81
N THR A 30 1.79 -5.31 13.11
CA THR A 30 2.20 -6.62 13.64
C THR A 30 2.97 -7.46 12.62
N LEU A 31 2.74 -7.25 11.33
CA LEU A 31 3.54 -7.82 10.24
C LEU A 31 4.91 -7.13 10.09
N GLY A 32 5.22 -6.14 10.91
CA GLY A 32 6.46 -5.37 10.88
C GLY A 32 6.45 -4.21 9.89
N TRP A 33 5.31 -3.88 9.30
CA TRP A 33 5.22 -2.82 8.31
C TRP A 33 5.01 -1.47 8.99
N GLN A 34 5.81 -0.48 8.59
CA GLN A 34 5.67 0.88 9.10
C GLN A 34 4.79 1.73 8.20
N ALA A 35 3.83 2.40 8.82
CA ALA A 35 3.02 3.40 8.15
C ALA A 35 3.90 4.62 7.82
N HIS A 36 3.73 5.14 6.60
CA HIS A 36 4.41 6.34 6.14
C HIS A 36 3.89 7.55 6.92
N PRO A 37 4.73 8.55 7.26
CA PRO A 37 4.31 9.77 7.97
C PRO A 37 3.31 10.67 7.20
N ARG A 38 2.94 10.29 5.97
CA ARG A 38 1.90 10.97 5.16
C ARG A 38 0.53 10.29 5.31
N SER A 39 0.45 9.24 6.11
CA SER A 39 -0.79 8.56 6.46
C SER A 39 -1.68 9.49 7.29
N ASP A 40 -2.97 9.49 7.00
CA ASP A 40 -3.99 10.31 7.66
C ASP A 40 -5.15 9.41 8.10
N ASP A 41 -6.15 9.98 8.79
CA ASP A 41 -7.34 9.27 9.30
C ASP A 41 -8.26 8.73 8.19
N GLN A 42 -7.98 9.06 6.92
CA GLN A 42 -8.71 8.55 5.77
C GLN A 42 -7.93 7.54 4.93
N ILE A 43 -6.59 7.61 4.95
CA ILE A 43 -5.72 6.78 4.11
C ILE A 43 -4.41 6.48 4.84
N ILE A 44 -4.06 5.21 4.95
CA ILE A 44 -2.78 4.78 5.52
C ILE A 44 -1.91 4.21 4.41
N PHE A 45 -0.70 4.75 4.27
CA PHE A 45 0.29 4.30 3.30
C PHE A 45 1.33 3.43 3.99
N PHE A 46 1.63 2.28 3.41
CA PHE A 46 2.72 1.39 3.80
C PHE A 46 3.71 1.30 2.64
N SER A 47 5.00 1.23 2.94
CA SER A 47 6.05 1.10 1.94
C SER A 47 7.14 0.17 2.48
N ASP A 48 7.34 -0.96 1.79
CA ASP A 48 8.47 -1.86 2.03
C ASP A 48 9.08 -2.30 0.69
N ALA A 49 10.41 -2.21 0.58
CA ALA A 49 11.24 -2.75 -0.50
C ALA A 49 10.65 -2.73 -1.94
N GLY A 50 10.04 -1.61 -2.36
CA GLY A 50 9.54 -1.40 -3.73
C GLY A 50 8.02 -1.53 -3.93
N HIS A 51 7.27 -2.01 -2.94
CA HIS A 51 5.81 -2.11 -3.00
C HIS A 51 5.15 -1.09 -2.07
N ARG A 52 4.24 -0.27 -2.60
CA ARG A 52 3.41 0.65 -1.80
C ARG A 52 2.00 0.09 -1.66
N PHE A 53 1.49 0.07 -0.45
CA PHE A 53 0.12 -0.35 -0.16
C PHE A 53 -0.61 0.80 0.54
N GLY A 54 -1.82 1.11 0.09
CA GLY A 54 -2.71 2.09 0.70
C GLY A 54 -3.95 1.40 1.25
N SER A 55 -4.38 1.71 2.47
CA SER A 55 -5.72 1.35 2.96
C SER A 55 -6.58 2.62 3.04
N VAL A 56 -7.80 2.60 2.51
CA VAL A 56 -8.74 3.74 2.52
C VAL A 56 -9.99 3.37 3.30
N ARG A 57 -10.53 4.30 4.10
CA ARG A 57 -11.81 4.08 4.80
C ARG A 57 -12.98 4.18 3.84
N LEU A 58 -13.78 3.13 3.74
CA LEU A 58 -15.06 3.18 3.02
C LEU A 58 -16.13 3.82 3.91
N LYS A 59 -16.89 4.77 3.35
CA LYS A 59 -18.01 5.45 4.01
C LYS A 59 -19.18 4.52 4.27
#